data_AF-A0AB39UZ59-F1
#
_entry.id   AF-A0AB39UZ59-F1
#
_cell.length_a   1.000
_cell.length_b   1.000
_cell.length_c   1.000
_cell.angle_alpha   90.00
_cell.angle_beta   90.00
_cell.angle_gamma   90.00
#
_symmetry.space_group_name_H-M   'P 1'
#
loop_
_entity.id
_entity.type
_entity.pdbx_description
1 polymer ?
#
loop_
_entity_poly.entity_id
_entity_poly.type
_entity_poly.pdbx_seq_one_letter_code
_entity_poly.pdbx_strand_id
1 'polypeptide(L)'
;MDRKASSAPNPHYRCPLGRLQPDRADPEAIKREGWREQGILVISPEDERLDWIEREFIRRIGERLYGRRPGRPSVAEARDGGSDRREVDHG
;
A
#
# COMPACT_ATOMS: atom_id res chain seq x y z
N MET A 1 14.60 6.20 -58.83
CA MET A 1 14.84 7.24 -57.81
C MET A 1 14.10 6.77 -56.58
N ASP A 2 14.74 5.94 -55.76
CA ASP A 2 14.05 5.16 -54.74
C ASP A 2 14.75 5.37 -53.41
N ARG A 3 14.30 6.40 -52.67
CA ARG A 3 14.66 6.57 -51.27
C ARG A 3 13.78 5.62 -50.47
N LYS A 4 14.34 4.57 -49.88
CA LYS A 4 13.70 3.85 -48.78
C LYS A 4 14.50 4.07 -47.50
N ALA A 5 13.78 4.59 -46.51
CA ALA A 5 14.27 5.18 -45.29
C ALA A 5 15.25 4.28 -44.53
N SER A 6 16.38 4.86 -44.17
CA SER A 6 17.27 4.31 -43.14
C SER A 6 16.52 4.35 -41.81
N SER A 7 16.04 3.18 -41.35
CA SER A 7 15.51 3.01 -40.00
C SER A 7 16.69 3.03 -39.04
N ALA A 8 17.08 4.22 -38.57
CA ALA A 8 18.11 4.35 -37.55
C ALA A 8 17.66 3.61 -36.26
N PRO A 9 18.55 2.85 -35.60
CA PRO A 9 18.24 2.20 -34.34
C PRO A 9 17.95 3.28 -33.30
N ASN A 10 16.73 3.29 -32.76
CA ASN A 10 16.33 4.21 -31.70
C ASN A 10 17.23 3.96 -30.47
N PRO A 11 18.09 4.91 -30.05
CA PRO A 11 18.88 4.73 -28.86
C PRO A 11 17.93 4.87 -27.67
N HIS A 12 17.45 3.74 -27.16
CA HIS A 12 16.74 3.68 -25.88
C HIS A 12 17.62 4.36 -24.83
N TYR A 13 17.24 5.57 -24.46
CA TYR A 13 17.97 6.39 -23.50
C TYR A 13 17.86 5.71 -22.14
N ARG A 14 18.82 4.84 -21.82
CA ARG A 14 18.86 4.14 -20.55
C ARG A 14 19.39 5.13 -19.52
N CYS A 15 18.52 5.59 -18.62
CA CYS A 15 18.90 6.51 -17.56
C CYS A 15 20.18 6.03 -16.85
N PRO A 16 21.26 6.83 -16.83
CA PRO A 16 22.53 6.43 -16.22
C PRO A 16 22.40 6.15 -14.72
N LEU A 17 21.40 6.76 -14.06
CA LEU A 17 21.05 6.53 -12.66
C LEU A 17 20.40 5.17 -12.40
N GLY A 18 19.78 4.54 -13.40
CA GLY A 18 19.16 3.22 -13.23
C GLY A 18 20.18 2.11 -12.95
N ARG A 19 21.46 2.31 -13.33
CA ARG A 19 22.56 1.40 -12.98
C ARG A 19 23.10 1.60 -11.57
N LEU A 20 22.78 2.74 -10.96
CA LEU A 20 23.16 3.07 -9.58
C LEU A 20 22.03 2.77 -8.60
N GLN A 21 20.91 2.22 -9.07
CA GLN A 21 19.84 1.81 -8.20
C GLN A 21 20.37 0.61 -7.39
N PRO A 22 20.50 0.74 -6.06
CA PRO A 22 20.96 -0.37 -5.24
C PRO A 22 20.03 -1.56 -5.46
N ASP A 23 20.61 -2.76 -5.51
CA ASP A 23 19.82 -3.99 -5.51
C ASP A 23 18.79 -3.94 -4.38
N ARG A 24 17.60 -4.49 -4.63
CA ARG A 24 16.56 -4.55 -3.62
C ARG A 24 17.10 -5.34 -2.42
N ALA A 25 17.46 -4.61 -1.37
CA ALA A 25 17.88 -5.20 -0.12
C ALA A 25 16.74 -6.06 0.45
N ASP A 26 17.12 -7.14 1.12
CA ASP A 26 16.16 -8.05 1.75
C ASP A 26 15.27 -7.26 2.73
N PRO A 27 13.94 -7.23 2.53
CA PRO A 27 13.05 -6.44 3.36
C PRO A 27 13.07 -6.87 4.84
N GLU A 28 13.33 -8.15 5.14
CA GLU A 28 13.45 -8.59 6.52
C GLU A 28 14.77 -8.14 7.16
N ALA A 29 15.88 -8.15 6.43
CA ALA A 29 17.14 -7.57 6.88
C ALA A 29 16.99 -6.07 7.20
N ILE A 30 16.34 -5.30 6.33
CA ILE A 30 16.09 -3.86 6.57
C ILE A 30 15.25 -3.64 7.82
N LYS A 31 14.16 -4.41 8.01
CA LYS A 31 13.33 -4.29 9.22
C LYS A 31 14.12 -4.60 10.49
N ARG A 32 14.99 -5.62 10.44
CA ARG A 32 15.82 -6.02 11.58
C ARG A 32 16.88 -4.96 11.91
N GLU A 33 17.54 -4.42 10.90
CA GLU A 33 18.52 -3.34 11.05
C GLU A 33 17.85 -2.07 11.58
N GLY A 34 16.75 -1.64 10.95
CA GLY A 34 15.96 -0.49 11.39
C GLY A 34 15.51 -0.61 12.85
N TRP A 35 15.14 -1.81 13.30
CA TRP A 35 14.82 -2.06 14.71
C TRP A 35 16.05 -1.95 15.61
N ARG A 36 17.15 -2.62 15.25
CA ARG A 36 18.35 -2.70 16.09
C ARG A 36 19.12 -1.38 16.21
N GLU A 37 19.17 -0.61 15.13
CA GLU A 37 20.03 0.57 15.06
C GLU A 37 19.24 1.87 15.26
N GLN A 38 17.97 1.92 14.82
CA GLN A 38 17.17 3.14 14.79
C GLN A 38 15.91 3.06 15.65
N GLY A 39 15.56 1.87 16.17
CA GLY A 39 14.32 1.65 16.91
C GLY A 39 13.06 1.76 16.04
N ILE A 40 13.18 1.59 14.72
CA ILE A 40 12.08 1.69 13.76
C ILE A 40 11.54 0.30 13.45
N LEU A 41 10.25 0.08 13.69
CA LEU A 41 9.55 -1.16 13.37
C LEU A 41 8.53 -0.93 12.26
N VAL A 42 8.67 -1.68 11.15
CA VAL A 42 7.68 -1.72 10.06
C VAL A 42 7.03 -3.09 10.04
N ILE A 43 5.81 -3.16 10.57
CA ILE A 43 5.02 -4.39 10.66
C ILE A 43 3.60 -4.16 10.13
N SER A 44 3.02 -5.20 9.53
CA SER A 44 1.61 -5.19 9.15
C SER A 44 0.75 -5.45 10.38
N PRO A 45 -0.38 -4.75 10.59
CA PRO A 45 -1.33 -5.09 11.65
C PRO A 45 -1.99 -6.47 11.45
N GLU A 46 -1.76 -7.12 10.29
CA GLU A 46 -2.26 -8.46 9.96
C GLU A 46 -1.15 -9.51 9.97
N ASP A 47 0.06 -9.18 10.48
CA ASP A 47 1.17 -10.14 10.60
C ASP A 47 0.77 -11.30 11.52
N GLU A 48 0.97 -12.53 11.03
CA GLU A 48 0.56 -13.77 11.72
C GLU A 48 1.29 -13.98 13.05
N ARG A 49 2.49 -13.38 13.19
CA ARG A 49 3.31 -13.45 14.41
C ARG A 49 2.74 -12.62 15.55
N LEU A 50 1.80 -11.71 15.26
CA LEU A 50 1.13 -10.88 16.25
C LEU A 50 -0.12 -11.57 16.79
N ASP A 51 -0.25 -11.60 18.11
CA ASP A 51 -1.50 -11.95 18.78
C ASP A 51 -2.58 -10.88 18.53
N TRP A 52 -3.84 -11.25 18.71
CA TRP A 52 -4.98 -10.34 18.56
C TRP A 52 -4.79 -9.02 19.33
N ILE A 53 -4.31 -9.08 20.57
CA ILE A 53 -4.06 -7.87 21.39
C ILE A 53 -3.05 -6.94 20.71
N GLU A 54 -1.94 -7.51 20.24
CA GLU A 54 -0.84 -6.76 19.64
C GLU A 54 -1.28 -6.09 18.32
N ARG A 55 -2.07 -6.81 17.51
CA ARG A 55 -2.67 -6.27 16.27
C ARG A 55 -3.55 -5.07 16.55
N GLU A 56 -4.40 -5.17 17.57
CA GLU A 56 -5.31 -4.09 17.94
C GLU A 56 -4.56 -2.88 18.50
N PHE A 57 -3.50 -3.11 19.28
CA PHE A 57 -2.64 -2.04 19.78
C PHE A 57 -1.93 -1.28 18.65
N ILE A 58 -1.31 -2.01 17.72
CA ILE A 58 -0.65 -1.43 16.53
C ILE A 58 -1.67 -0.67 15.68
N ARG A 59 -2.86 -1.24 15.44
CA ARG A 59 -3.94 -0.58 14.70
C ARG A 59 -4.35 0.72 15.36
N ARG A 60 -4.61 0.71 16.68
CA ARG A 60 -5.03 1.90 17.42
C ARG A 60 -3.97 2.99 17.45
N ILE A 61 -2.69 2.62 17.61
CA ILE A 61 -1.58 3.57 17.51
C ILE A 61 -1.51 4.14 16.09
N GLY A 62 -1.57 3.29 15.07
CA GLY A 62 -1.54 3.71 13.67
C GLY A 62 -2.69 4.66 13.34
N GLU A 63 -3.91 4.33 13.72
CA GLU A 63 -5.10 5.18 13.52
C GLU A 63 -4.98 6.51 14.27
N ARG A 64 -4.41 6.52 15.48
CA ARG A 64 -4.18 7.74 16.26
C ARG A 64 -3.11 8.64 15.65
N LEU A 65 -2.04 8.05 15.12
CA LEU A 65 -0.88 8.80 14.60
C LEU A 65 -1.06 9.23 13.13
N TYR A 66 -1.69 8.41 12.30
CA TYR A 66 -1.78 8.58 10.85
C TYR A 66 -3.22 8.67 10.33
N GLY A 67 -4.21 8.61 11.22
CA GLY A 67 -5.62 8.60 10.85
C GLY A 67 -6.12 7.22 10.41
N ARG A 68 -7.44 7.10 10.27
CA ARG A 68 -8.07 5.86 9.81
C ARG A 68 -7.70 5.62 8.34
N ARG A 69 -7.25 4.41 8.02
CA ARG A 69 -6.93 4.00 6.64
C ARG A 69 -8.21 4.07 5.78
N PRO A 70 -8.24 4.87 4.69
CA PRO A 70 -9.41 4.93 3.83
C PRO A 70 -9.63 3.56 3.16
N GLY A 71 -10.85 3.04 3.26
CA GLY A 71 -11.26 1.81 2.58
C GLY A 71 -11.47 0.56 3.45
N ARG A 72 -11.30 0.63 4.77
CA ARG A 72 -11.82 -0.41 5.68
C ARG A 72 -13.12 0.12 6.32
N PRO A 73 -14.32 -0.29 5.85
CA PRO A 73 -15.56 0.13 6.48
C PRO A 73 -15.51 -0.30 7.94
N SER A 74 -15.78 0.62 8.84
CA SER A 74 -15.88 0.28 10.25
C SER A 74 -17.10 -0.63 10.44
N VAL A 75 -17.02 -1.54 11.41
CA VAL A 75 -18.14 -2.41 11.79
C VAL A 75 -19.42 -1.64 12.16
N ALA A 76 -19.33 -0.32 12.36
CA ALA A 76 -20.47 0.57 12.56
C ALA A 76 -21.21 0.91 11.25
N GLU A 77 -20.53 0.95 10.10
CA GLU A 77 -21.07 1.38 8.80
C GLU A 77 -21.75 0.23 8.03
N ALA A 78 -21.47 -1.04 8.39
CA ALA A 78 -22.06 -2.20 7.74
C ALA A 78 -23.56 -2.39 8.03
N ARG A 79 -24.16 -1.57 8.91
CA ARG A 79 -25.56 -1.71 9.33
C ARG A 79 -26.54 -0.71 8.71
N ASP A 80 -26.07 0.28 7.95
CA ASP A 80 -26.90 1.40 7.50
C ASP A 80 -27.31 1.35 6.01
N GLY A 81 -27.08 0.21 5.33
CA GLY A 81 -27.35 0.06 3.90
C GLY A 81 -28.76 -0.45 3.54
N GLY A 82 -29.72 -0.43 4.45
CA GLY A 82 -30.95 -1.22 4.33
C GLY A 82 -32.25 -0.48 4.65
N SER A 83 -32.47 0.74 4.16
CA SER A 83 -33.83 1.28 4.07
C SER A 83 -33.92 2.51 3.15
N ASP A 84 -33.86 2.29 1.83
CA ASP A 84 -34.45 3.23 0.87
C ASP A 84 -35.38 2.46 -0.08
N ARG A 85 -36.60 2.22 0.40
CA ARG A 85 -37.77 1.98 -0.44
C ARG A 85 -38.82 3.00 0.00
N ARG A 86 -38.66 4.24 -0.46
CA ARG A 86 -39.78 5.14 -0.73
C ARG A 86 -40.49 4.57 -1.97
N GLU A 87 -41.69 4.02 -1.80
CA GLU A 87 -42.97 4.73 -1.91
C GLU A 87 -43.26 5.12 -3.38
N VAL A 88 -44.32 4.55 -3.98
CA VAL A 88 -45.52 5.31 -4.39
C VAL A 88 -46.61 4.38 -4.95
N ASP A 89 -47.78 4.49 -4.34
CA ASP A 89 -49.12 4.60 -4.92
C ASP A 89 -49.65 3.50 -5.86
N HIS A 90 -50.82 2.96 -5.55
CA HIS A 90 -51.96 2.64 -6.45
C HIS A 90 -53.12 2.11 -5.59
N GLY A 91 -54.13 2.95 -5.36
CA GLY A 91 -55.40 2.59 -4.70
C GLY A 91 -56.43 3.69 -4.77
#